data_AF-A0A177NJN0-F1
#
_entry.id   AF-A0A177NJN0-F1
#
_cell.length_a   1.000
_cell.length_b   1.000
_cell.length_c   1.000
_cell.angle_alpha   90.00
_cell.angle_beta   90.00
_cell.angle_gamma   90.00
#
_symmetry.space_group_name_H-M   'P 1'
#
loop_
_entity.id
_entity.type
_entity.pdbx_description
1 polymer ?
#
loop_
_entity_poly.entity_id
_entity_poly.type
_entity_poly.pdbx_seq_one_letter_code
_entity_poly.pdbx_strand_id
1 'polypeptide(L)'
;MIIEQFGCFDEIQIQANVSRADVFVDFVCAYPFAEIPIEAWVSRAKRISTHTISRAFTGYSFGLGGDLSARLYDKTKELEESKKDYLKKLWADKGWDGEATVWRLEFQFKRSVLVELDAGSVESLLAKISALWRYSLSAWLKLTVPNPADNTKARWPLHPVWEALLAVEWNTPLVGIDIRAKASAVPSDRYLFINGLAALTSFMAREGIRDPEEGFEAFKNAARYFHNMQSDYNGKSFTDYVLEKAAAKARQFNVAFPGVGEAVNEKIKQAKAEAYRKARDGD
;
A
#
# COMPACT_ATOMS: atom_id res chain seq x y z
N MET A 1 -60.46 3.08 -20.96
CA MET A 1 -59.08 3.04 -21.47
C MET A 1 -58.20 3.64 -20.40
N ILE A 2 -57.63 2.79 -19.55
CA ILE A 2 -56.68 3.19 -18.51
C ILE A 2 -55.32 2.80 -19.07
N ILE A 3 -54.52 3.80 -19.46
CA ILE A 3 -53.11 3.58 -19.77
C ILE A 3 -52.38 3.92 -18.48
N GLU A 4 -51.99 2.88 -17.73
CA GLU A 4 -51.04 3.02 -16.62
C GLU A 4 -49.66 3.28 -17.22
N GLN A 5 -49.14 4.49 -16.99
CA GLN A 5 -47.80 4.89 -17.37
C GLN A 5 -46.81 4.33 -16.33
N PHE A 6 -46.30 3.12 -16.57
CA PHE A 6 -45.13 2.62 -15.85
C PHE A 6 -43.88 3.27 -16.44
N GLY A 7 -43.37 4.29 -15.78
CA GLY A 7 -42.17 4.99 -16.21
C GLY A 7 -41.63 5.97 -15.18
N CYS A 8 -41.43 5.52 -13.93
CA CYS A 8 -40.50 6.21 -13.04
C CYS A 8 -39.08 5.85 -13.52
N PHE A 9 -38.56 6.64 -14.47
CA PHE A 9 -37.12 6.70 -14.66
C PHE A 9 -36.58 7.53 -13.51
N ASP A 10 -36.36 6.90 -12.35
CA ASP A 10 -35.31 7.40 -11.48
C ASP A 10 -34.05 7.41 -12.33
N GLU A 11 -33.50 8.59 -12.61
CA GLU A 11 -32.21 8.70 -13.26
C GLU A 11 -31.23 7.87 -12.44
N ILE A 12 -30.89 6.68 -12.94
CA ILE A 12 -29.80 5.89 -12.39
C ILE A 12 -28.56 6.73 -12.71
N GLN A 13 -28.15 7.57 -11.76
CA GLN A 13 -26.87 8.27 -11.81
C GLN A 13 -25.78 7.21 -11.69
N ILE A 14 -25.38 6.65 -12.83
CA ILE A 14 -24.24 5.74 -12.93
C ILE A 14 -22.98 6.58 -12.72
N GLN A 15 -22.61 6.80 -11.46
CA GLN A 15 -21.34 7.46 -11.15
C GLN A 15 -20.20 6.47 -11.41
N ALA A 16 -19.33 6.81 -12.37
CA ALA A 16 -18.20 5.96 -12.75
C ALA A 16 -17.25 5.79 -11.54
N ASN A 17 -17.21 4.57 -11.03
CA ASN A 17 -16.39 4.18 -9.89
C ASN A 17 -14.94 3.96 -10.31
N VAL A 18 -14.00 4.47 -9.50
CA VAL A 18 -12.57 4.26 -9.71
C VAL A 18 -12.09 3.08 -8.87
N SER A 19 -11.53 2.08 -9.52
CA SER A 19 -10.91 0.91 -8.87
C SER A 19 -9.43 1.15 -8.54
N ARG A 20 -8.77 1.96 -9.37
CA ARG A 20 -7.37 2.35 -9.26
C ARG A 20 -7.13 3.68 -9.98
N ALA A 21 -6.26 4.51 -9.42
CA ALA A 21 -5.74 5.72 -10.07
C ALA A 21 -4.24 5.81 -9.85
N ASP A 22 -3.49 6.15 -10.90
CA ASP A 22 -2.05 6.38 -10.84
C ASP A 22 -1.81 7.85 -11.15
N VAL A 23 -1.43 8.63 -10.13
CA VAL A 23 -1.14 10.07 -10.25
C VAL A 23 0.38 10.24 -10.34
N PHE A 24 0.88 10.91 -11.38
CA PHE A 24 2.31 11.02 -11.61
C PHE A 24 2.76 12.39 -12.12
N VAL A 25 4.02 12.71 -11.87
CA VAL A 25 4.73 13.84 -12.47
C VAL A 25 6.00 13.32 -13.14
N ASP A 26 6.19 13.75 -14.39
CA ASP A 26 7.45 13.61 -15.12
C ASP A 26 8.28 14.87 -14.93
N PHE A 27 9.56 14.72 -14.62
CA PHE A 27 10.45 15.84 -14.36
C PHE A 27 11.90 15.49 -14.68
N VAL A 28 12.69 16.51 -15.01
CA VAL A 28 14.14 16.40 -15.15
C VAL A 28 14.79 16.81 -13.85
N CYS A 29 15.78 16.06 -13.41
CA CYS A 29 16.54 16.37 -12.21
C CYS A 29 17.98 15.86 -12.35
N ALA A 30 18.96 16.72 -12.09
CA ALA A 30 20.37 16.36 -12.07
C ALA A 30 20.79 15.67 -10.76
N TYR A 31 19.90 15.59 -9.78
CA TYR A 31 20.22 15.00 -8.47
C TYR A 31 20.43 13.48 -8.59
N PRO A 32 21.53 12.92 -8.01
CA PRO A 32 21.85 11.51 -8.10
C PRO A 32 20.99 10.69 -7.14
N PHE A 33 19.79 10.28 -7.56
CA PHE A 33 18.87 9.51 -6.71
C PHE A 33 19.48 8.22 -6.13
N ALA A 34 20.46 7.62 -6.82
CA ALA A 34 21.15 6.42 -6.36
C ALA A 34 21.94 6.63 -5.05
N GLU A 35 22.32 7.86 -4.74
CA GLU A 35 23.12 8.23 -3.57
C GLU A 35 22.25 8.56 -2.34
N ILE A 36 20.91 8.52 -2.47
CA ILE A 36 20.03 8.82 -1.35
C ILE A 36 20.14 7.72 -0.29
N PRO A 37 20.51 8.07 0.94
CA PRO A 37 20.57 7.10 2.02
C PRO A 37 19.15 6.68 2.44
N ILE A 38 18.96 5.42 2.80
CA ILE A 38 17.62 4.85 3.03
C ILE A 38 16.87 5.58 4.16
N GLU A 39 17.60 6.13 5.13
CA GLU A 39 17.06 6.86 6.27
C GLU A 39 16.45 8.21 5.93
N ALA A 40 16.81 8.80 4.79
CA ALA A 40 16.22 10.03 4.25
C ALA A 40 14.78 9.83 3.80
N TRP A 41 14.37 8.58 3.55
CA TRP A 41 13.00 8.23 3.21
C TRP A 41 12.16 8.07 4.49
N VAL A 42 11.21 8.99 4.69
CA VAL A 42 10.22 8.91 5.76
C VAL A 42 8.89 8.51 5.14
N SER A 43 8.50 7.24 5.26
CA SER A 43 7.31 6.70 4.62
C SER A 43 6.42 5.87 5.55
N ARG A 44 5.12 5.83 5.24
CA ARG A 44 4.17 4.86 5.81
C ARG A 44 4.32 3.47 5.18
N ALA A 45 4.99 3.36 4.03
CA ALA A 45 5.29 2.08 3.41
C ALA A 45 6.30 1.29 4.24
N LYS A 46 6.01 0.02 4.51
CA LYS A 46 6.93 -0.87 5.25
C LYS A 46 8.08 -1.39 4.38
N ARG A 47 7.88 -1.44 3.06
CA ARG A 47 8.85 -1.98 2.10
C ARG A 47 9.27 -0.90 1.14
N ILE A 48 10.59 -0.73 1.05
CA ILE A 48 11.26 0.08 0.04
C ILE A 48 12.14 -0.89 -0.76
N SER A 49 12.15 -0.75 -2.07
CA SER A 49 12.98 -1.59 -2.94
C SER A 49 13.66 -0.73 -4.00
N THR A 50 14.96 -0.95 -4.15
CA THR A 50 15.81 -0.34 -5.17
C THR A 50 15.81 -1.20 -6.42
N HIS A 51 15.75 -0.58 -7.58
CA HIS A 51 15.75 -1.24 -8.88
C HIS A 51 17.01 -0.91 -9.67
N THR A 52 17.55 -1.93 -10.34
CA THR A 52 18.69 -1.81 -11.22
C THR A 52 18.44 -2.58 -12.51
N ILE A 53 18.89 -2.03 -13.64
CA ILE A 53 18.89 -2.70 -14.95
C ILE A 53 20.31 -2.59 -15.48
N SER A 54 20.87 -3.71 -15.94
CA SER A 54 22.25 -3.76 -16.48
C SER A 54 23.29 -3.14 -15.53
N ARG A 55 23.14 -3.36 -14.22
CA ARG A 55 23.98 -2.82 -13.13
C ARG A 55 23.90 -1.29 -12.92
N ALA A 56 23.01 -0.60 -13.63
CA ALA A 56 22.73 0.81 -13.40
C ALA A 56 21.46 0.98 -12.54
N PHE A 57 21.48 1.93 -11.61
CA PHE A 57 20.30 2.33 -10.86
C PHE A 57 19.21 2.87 -11.81
N THR A 58 17.97 2.43 -11.59
CA THR A 58 16.81 2.85 -12.38
C THR A 58 15.66 3.38 -11.55
N GLY A 59 15.69 3.23 -10.22
CA GLY A 59 14.67 3.81 -9.37
C GLY A 59 14.42 3.12 -8.05
N TYR A 60 13.37 3.59 -7.38
CA TYR A 60 12.81 3.04 -6.15
C TYR A 60 11.35 2.68 -6.32
N SER A 61 10.91 1.74 -5.50
CA SER A 61 9.49 1.46 -5.29
C SER A 61 9.17 1.38 -3.80
N PHE A 62 8.00 1.88 -3.43
CA PHE A 62 7.55 2.00 -2.06
C PHE A 62 6.19 1.33 -1.92
N GLY A 63 6.09 0.34 -1.03
CA GLY A 63 4.81 -0.27 -0.67
C GLY A 63 4.13 -1.07 -1.79
N LEU A 64 4.88 -1.62 -2.75
CA LEU A 64 4.32 -2.45 -3.84
C LEU A 64 3.38 -3.54 -3.30
N GLY A 65 2.25 -3.71 -3.98
CA GLY A 65 1.18 -4.64 -3.58
C GLY A 65 0.19 -4.06 -2.55
N GLY A 66 0.53 -2.95 -1.89
CA GLY A 66 -0.36 -2.24 -0.95
C GLY A 66 -1.52 -1.51 -1.63
N ASP A 67 -2.33 -0.83 -0.80
CA ASP A 67 -3.47 -0.03 -1.26
C ASP A 67 -3.07 1.39 -1.71
N LEU A 68 -1.92 1.87 -1.23
CA LEU A 68 -1.18 3.01 -1.76
C LEU A 68 0.26 2.58 -1.93
N SER A 69 0.83 2.85 -3.11
CA SER A 69 2.23 2.55 -3.44
C SER A 69 2.83 3.66 -4.29
N ALA A 70 4.14 3.81 -4.28
CA ALA A 70 4.84 4.77 -5.13
C ALA A 70 6.00 4.17 -5.91
N ARG A 71 6.35 4.82 -7.03
CA ARG A 71 7.50 4.50 -7.86
C ARG A 71 8.21 5.79 -8.24
N LEU A 72 9.51 5.85 -8.02
CA LEU A 72 10.39 6.90 -8.55
C LEU A 72 11.35 6.21 -9.50
N TYR A 73 11.28 6.47 -10.80
CA TYR A 73 12.08 5.72 -11.76
C TYR A 73 12.49 6.52 -13.00
N ASP A 74 13.55 6.05 -13.64
CA ASP A 74 14.06 6.55 -14.92
C ASP A 74 13.06 6.21 -16.03
N LYS A 75 12.26 7.20 -16.41
CA LYS A 75 11.21 7.05 -17.41
C LYS A 75 11.79 7.00 -18.81
N THR A 76 12.90 7.70 -19.04
CA THR A 76 13.64 7.65 -20.31
C THR A 76 14.07 6.22 -20.66
N LYS A 77 14.66 5.47 -19.72
CA LYS A 77 15.01 4.05 -19.93
C LYS A 77 13.78 3.15 -20.09
N GLU A 78 12.72 3.37 -19.30
CA GLU A 78 11.49 2.57 -19.45
C GLU A 78 10.84 2.73 -20.83
N LEU A 79 10.99 3.89 -21.48
CA LEU A 79 10.47 4.12 -22.83
C LEU A 79 11.17 3.29 -23.90
N GLU A 80 12.43 2.91 -23.70
CA GLU A 80 13.17 2.05 -24.63
C GLU A 80 12.49 0.69 -24.80
N GLU A 81 11.86 0.19 -23.73
CA GLU A 81 11.12 -1.06 -23.73
C GLU A 81 9.63 -0.86 -24.07
N SER A 82 9.00 0.19 -23.53
CA SER A 82 7.54 0.37 -23.61
C SER A 82 7.03 0.98 -24.92
N LYS A 83 7.92 1.53 -25.75
CA LYS A 83 7.63 2.16 -27.06
C LYS A 83 6.57 3.27 -27.00
N LYS A 84 6.43 3.95 -25.85
CA LYS A 84 5.48 5.07 -25.66
C LYS A 84 6.09 6.40 -26.11
N ASP A 85 6.60 6.45 -27.33
CA ASP A 85 7.34 7.62 -27.84
C ASP A 85 6.51 8.92 -27.90
N TYR A 86 5.18 8.83 -27.84
CA TYR A 86 4.33 10.02 -27.73
C TYR A 86 4.64 10.88 -26.49
N LEU A 87 5.17 10.29 -25.41
CA LEU A 87 5.57 11.03 -24.21
C LEU A 87 6.74 11.98 -24.48
N LYS A 88 7.69 11.58 -25.34
CA LYS A 88 8.82 12.42 -25.74
C LYS A 88 8.35 13.71 -26.39
N LYS A 89 7.32 13.64 -27.23
CA LYS A 89 6.69 14.82 -27.85
C LYS A 89 6.07 15.74 -26.80
N LEU A 90 5.31 15.18 -25.86
CA LEU A 90 4.71 15.96 -24.77
C LEU A 90 5.75 16.66 -23.90
N TRP A 91 6.88 16.00 -23.64
CA TRP A 91 7.99 16.61 -22.89
C TRP A 91 8.68 17.71 -23.70
N ALA A 92 8.92 17.49 -25.00
CA ALA A 92 9.49 18.51 -25.89
C ALA A 92 8.60 19.76 -25.95
N ASP A 93 7.27 19.59 -26.03
CA ASP A 93 6.29 20.69 -25.98
C ASP A 93 6.33 21.45 -24.64
N LYS A 94 6.94 20.86 -23.59
CA LYS A 94 7.15 21.45 -22.26
C LYS A 94 8.60 21.86 -22.00
N GLY A 95 9.47 21.85 -23.01
CA GLY A 95 10.84 22.34 -22.94
C GLY A 95 11.91 21.30 -22.61
N TRP A 96 11.61 20.01 -22.75
CA TRP A 96 12.64 18.97 -22.68
C TRP A 96 13.58 19.05 -23.88
N ASP A 97 14.88 18.92 -23.62
CA ASP A 97 15.98 19.03 -24.61
C ASP A 97 16.14 17.78 -25.49
N GLY A 98 15.48 16.67 -25.15
CA GLY A 98 15.58 15.39 -25.84
C GLY A 98 16.71 14.48 -25.33
N GLU A 99 17.56 14.97 -24.42
CA GLU A 99 18.75 14.26 -23.93
C GLU A 99 18.71 14.01 -22.42
N ALA A 100 18.18 14.97 -21.65
CA ALA A 100 18.16 14.88 -20.21
C ALA A 100 17.30 13.70 -19.73
N THR A 101 17.78 13.00 -18.70
CA THR A 101 17.05 11.90 -18.07
C THR A 101 15.74 12.41 -17.45
N VAL A 102 14.62 11.85 -17.89
CA VAL A 102 13.31 12.15 -17.32
C VAL A 102 12.98 11.12 -16.25
N TRP A 103 12.73 11.61 -15.04
CA TRP A 103 12.26 10.81 -13.91
C TRP A 103 10.75 10.91 -13.81
N ARG A 104 10.10 9.79 -13.47
CA ARG A 104 8.69 9.77 -13.08
C ARG A 104 8.57 9.46 -11.61
N LEU A 105 7.85 10.30 -10.88
CA LEU A 105 7.29 9.95 -9.58
C LEU A 105 5.81 9.66 -9.73
N GLU A 106 5.40 8.45 -9.40
CA GLU A 106 4.02 7.96 -9.53
C GLU A 106 3.51 7.45 -8.18
N PHE A 107 2.28 7.83 -7.82
CA PHE A 107 1.52 7.28 -6.70
C PHE A 107 0.31 6.52 -7.25
N GLN A 108 0.28 5.23 -6.97
CA GLN A 108 -0.84 4.34 -7.30
C GLN A 108 -1.75 4.18 -6.09
N PHE A 109 -3.00 4.58 -6.25
CA PHE A 109 -4.08 4.45 -5.27
C PHE A 109 -5.04 3.34 -5.69
N LYS A 110 -5.32 2.39 -4.81
CA LYS A 110 -6.40 1.41 -4.99
C LYS A 110 -7.71 1.93 -4.40
N ARG A 111 -8.83 1.31 -4.79
CA ARG A 111 -10.18 1.67 -4.38
C ARG A 111 -10.35 1.94 -2.88
N SER A 112 -9.77 1.11 -2.02
CA SER A 112 -9.90 1.28 -0.56
C SER A 112 -9.39 2.65 -0.10
N VAL A 113 -8.22 3.08 -0.57
CA VAL A 113 -7.64 4.38 -0.25
C VAL A 113 -8.39 5.50 -0.96
N LEU A 114 -8.78 5.31 -2.22
CA LEU A 114 -9.57 6.31 -2.94
C LEU A 114 -10.88 6.63 -2.22
N VAL A 115 -11.62 5.61 -1.78
CA VAL A 115 -12.85 5.81 -1.00
C VAL A 115 -12.56 6.43 0.36
N GLU A 116 -11.46 6.04 1.04
CA GLU A 116 -11.06 6.61 2.33
C GLU A 116 -10.77 8.11 2.24
N LEU A 117 -10.18 8.56 1.12
CA LEU A 117 -9.85 9.96 0.83
C LEU A 117 -10.98 10.69 0.06
N ASP A 118 -12.15 10.06 -0.03
CA ASP A 118 -13.34 10.61 -0.69
C ASP A 118 -13.10 11.00 -2.17
N ALA A 119 -12.32 10.17 -2.86
CA ALA A 119 -11.93 10.26 -4.27
C ALA A 119 -12.34 9.00 -5.06
N GLY A 120 -13.45 8.35 -4.66
CA GLY A 120 -13.88 7.05 -5.18
C GLY A 120 -14.55 7.07 -6.55
N SER A 121 -14.92 8.25 -7.06
CA SER A 121 -15.50 8.48 -8.39
C SER A 121 -14.55 9.29 -9.27
N VAL A 122 -14.73 9.26 -10.59
CA VAL A 122 -13.89 10.02 -11.53
C VAL A 122 -13.94 11.52 -11.23
N GLU A 123 -15.13 12.06 -10.98
CA GLU A 123 -15.34 13.47 -10.65
C GLU A 123 -14.61 13.87 -9.36
N SER A 124 -14.81 13.10 -8.28
CA SER A 124 -14.14 13.38 -6.99
C SER A 124 -12.63 13.21 -7.06
N LEU A 125 -12.14 12.23 -7.82
CA LEU A 125 -10.71 12.03 -8.08
C LEU A 125 -10.08 13.24 -8.77
N LEU A 126 -10.68 13.71 -9.86
CA LEU A 126 -10.17 14.87 -10.61
C LEU A 126 -10.21 16.13 -9.77
N ALA A 127 -11.29 16.36 -9.03
CA ALA A 127 -11.41 17.49 -8.12
C ALA A 127 -10.37 17.48 -6.99
N LYS A 128 -9.88 16.30 -6.60
CA LYS A 128 -8.92 16.13 -5.49
C LYS A 128 -7.49 15.80 -5.90
N ILE A 129 -7.16 15.83 -7.19
CA ILE A 129 -5.83 15.39 -7.67
C ILE A 129 -4.68 16.18 -7.01
N SER A 130 -4.83 17.51 -6.86
CA SER A 130 -3.89 18.37 -6.12
C SER A 130 -3.69 17.93 -4.67
N ALA A 131 -4.80 17.59 -4.01
CA ALA A 131 -4.78 17.21 -2.62
C ALA A 131 -4.16 15.82 -2.43
N LEU A 132 -4.51 14.86 -3.30
CA LEU A 132 -3.95 13.51 -3.29
C LEU A 132 -2.44 13.54 -3.49
N TRP A 133 -1.96 14.35 -4.44
CA TRP A 133 -0.53 14.56 -4.69
C TRP A 133 0.20 15.12 -3.46
N ARG A 134 -0.35 16.18 -2.85
CA ARG A 134 0.21 16.78 -1.63
C ARG A 134 0.21 15.81 -0.45
N TYR A 135 -0.88 15.07 -0.23
CA TYR A 135 -0.94 14.05 0.81
C TYR A 135 0.16 12.99 0.62
N SER A 136 0.30 12.50 -0.62
CA SER A 136 1.29 11.51 -0.96
C SER A 136 2.72 11.95 -0.66
N LEU A 137 3.07 13.19 -0.98
CA LEU A 137 4.43 13.75 -0.79
C LEU A 137 4.72 14.24 0.64
N SER A 138 3.71 14.64 1.40
CA SER A 138 3.90 15.27 2.73
C SER A 138 3.58 14.36 3.92
N ALA A 139 2.66 13.41 3.75
CA ALA A 139 2.18 12.55 4.83
C ALA A 139 2.46 11.06 4.62
N TRP A 140 2.56 10.61 3.36
CA TRP A 140 2.74 9.19 3.04
C TRP A 140 4.17 8.80 2.66
N LEU A 141 4.85 9.59 1.82
CA LEU A 141 6.25 9.40 1.41
C LEU A 141 6.96 10.76 1.32
N LYS A 142 7.84 11.03 2.28
CA LYS A 142 8.71 12.20 2.33
C LYS A 142 10.14 11.82 2.04
N LEU A 143 10.81 12.64 1.23
CA LEU A 143 12.26 12.67 1.15
C LEU A 143 12.77 13.86 1.97
N THR A 144 13.54 13.58 3.01
CA THR A 144 14.09 14.61 3.92
C THR A 144 15.61 14.68 3.79
N VAL A 145 16.20 15.78 4.27
CA VAL A 145 17.66 15.88 4.42
C VAL A 145 18.04 15.33 5.80
N PRO A 146 18.83 14.25 5.89
CA PRO A 146 19.24 13.69 7.17
C PRO A 146 19.97 14.71 8.05
N ASN A 147 19.56 14.78 9.32
CA ASN A 147 20.24 15.56 10.33
C ASN A 147 20.83 14.62 11.40
N PRO A 148 22.16 14.40 11.42
CA PRO A 148 22.81 13.53 12.40
C PRO A 148 22.60 13.95 13.85
N ALA A 149 22.28 15.22 14.10
CA ALA A 149 22.04 15.75 15.45
C ALA A 149 20.58 15.58 15.93
N ASP A 150 19.65 15.18 15.05
CA ASP A 150 18.24 14.98 15.41
C ASP A 150 17.77 13.57 15.04
N ASN A 151 17.48 12.74 16.04
CA ASN A 151 16.92 11.40 15.82
C ASN A 151 15.43 11.42 15.41
N THR A 152 14.75 12.57 15.50
CA THR A 152 13.33 12.71 15.16
C THR A 152 13.16 13.06 13.68
N LYS A 153 13.18 12.03 12.83
CA LYS A 153 13.05 12.19 11.36
C LYS A 153 11.86 13.02 10.87
N ALA A 154 10.78 13.07 11.63
CA ALA A 154 9.59 13.86 11.29
C ALA A 154 9.86 15.38 11.26
N ARG A 155 10.93 15.85 11.93
CA ARG A 155 11.35 17.25 11.98
C ARG A 155 12.42 17.61 10.94
N TRP A 156 12.94 16.61 10.23
CA TRP A 156 13.98 16.86 9.23
C TRP A 156 13.43 17.71 8.10
N PRO A 157 14.22 18.67 7.58
CA PRO A 157 13.79 19.53 6.50
C PRO A 157 13.54 18.71 5.23
N LEU A 158 12.63 19.20 4.41
CA LEU A 158 12.26 18.52 3.17
C LEU A 158 13.40 18.66 2.15
N HIS A 159 13.63 17.62 1.36
CA HIS A 159 14.64 17.68 0.31
C HIS A 159 14.16 18.61 -0.82
N PRO A 160 15.04 19.45 -1.43
CA PRO A 160 14.64 20.43 -2.46
C PRO A 160 13.87 19.83 -3.65
N VAL A 161 14.23 18.62 -4.08
CA VAL A 161 13.48 17.91 -5.12
C VAL A 161 12.02 17.66 -4.70
N TRP A 162 11.78 17.29 -3.43
CA TRP A 162 10.43 17.08 -2.91
C TRP A 162 9.67 18.40 -2.72
N GLU A 163 10.35 19.49 -2.37
CA GLU A 163 9.77 20.83 -2.32
C GLU A 163 9.27 21.26 -3.70
N ALA A 164 10.09 21.09 -4.74
CA ALA A 164 9.71 21.37 -6.12
C ALA A 164 8.51 20.53 -6.58
N LEU A 165 8.49 19.23 -6.23
CA LEU A 165 7.37 18.34 -6.56
C LEU A 165 6.09 18.73 -5.81
N LEU A 166 6.17 19.21 -4.56
CA LEU A 166 5.02 19.72 -3.81
C LEU A 166 4.45 21.02 -4.38
N ALA A 167 5.27 21.80 -5.07
CA ALA A 167 4.88 23.06 -5.70
C ALA A 167 4.15 22.87 -7.04
N VAL A 168 4.07 21.64 -7.56
CA VAL A 168 3.35 21.35 -8.82
C VAL A 168 1.87 21.72 -8.70
N GLU A 169 1.40 22.52 -9.66
CA GLU A 169 0.00 22.94 -9.78
C GLU A 169 -0.76 22.04 -10.76
N TRP A 170 -1.93 21.56 -10.34
CA TRP A 170 -2.77 20.66 -11.15
C TRP A 170 -4.01 21.36 -11.74
N ASN A 171 -4.02 22.70 -11.78
CA ASN A 171 -5.17 23.51 -12.23
C ASN A 171 -6.50 23.16 -11.53
N THR A 172 -6.42 22.70 -10.28
CA THR A 172 -7.56 22.40 -9.42
C THR A 172 -7.38 23.08 -8.07
N PRO A 173 -8.43 23.69 -7.49
CA PRO A 173 -8.35 24.28 -6.16
C PRO A 173 -7.87 23.25 -5.14
N LEU A 174 -7.01 23.68 -4.22
CA LEU A 174 -6.60 22.80 -3.13
C LEU A 174 -7.75 22.64 -2.14
N VAL A 175 -8.41 21.48 -2.20
CA VAL A 175 -9.37 21.01 -1.22
C VAL A 175 -8.68 20.16 -0.16
N GLY A 176 -9.17 20.23 1.08
CA GLY A 176 -8.67 19.40 2.17
C GLY A 176 -8.92 17.91 1.91
N ILE A 177 -8.06 17.06 2.48
CA ILE A 177 -8.30 15.62 2.58
C ILE A 177 -8.59 15.28 4.03
N ASP A 178 -9.78 14.75 4.26
CA ASP A 178 -10.15 14.19 5.55
C ASP A 178 -9.62 12.76 5.66
N ILE A 179 -8.54 12.61 6.43
CA ILE A 179 -8.05 11.28 6.80
C ILE A 179 -8.98 10.76 7.89
N ARG A 180 -9.98 9.95 7.52
CA ARG A 180 -10.84 9.29 8.50
C ARG A 180 -9.98 8.40 9.40
N ALA A 181 -9.94 8.70 10.69
CA ALA A 181 -9.45 7.74 11.67
C ALA A 181 -10.32 6.49 11.55
N LYS A 182 -9.72 5.32 11.28
CA LYS A 182 -10.46 4.07 11.15
C LYS A 182 -11.13 3.73 12.48
N ALA A 183 -12.41 4.09 12.62
CA ALA A 183 -13.34 3.31 13.42
C ALA A 183 -13.28 1.88 12.87
N SER A 184 -12.97 0.92 13.73
CA SER A 184 -12.68 -0.50 13.44
C SER A 184 -12.98 -0.98 12.01
N ALA A 185 -11.94 -1.39 11.28
CA ALA A 185 -12.05 -1.87 9.90
C ALA A 185 -12.36 -3.37 9.84
N VAL A 186 -13.40 -3.80 10.55
CA VAL A 186 -13.81 -5.21 10.61
C VAL A 186 -14.42 -5.63 9.27
N PRO A 187 -14.04 -6.79 8.70
CA PRO A 187 -14.65 -7.29 7.47
C PRO A 187 -16.15 -7.59 7.67
N SER A 188 -16.95 -7.41 6.62
CA SER A 188 -18.37 -7.74 6.65
C SER A 188 -18.61 -9.26 6.69
N ASP A 189 -19.76 -9.67 7.23
CA ASP A 189 -20.22 -11.06 7.23
C ASP A 189 -20.18 -11.68 5.84
N ARG A 190 -20.65 -10.94 4.83
CA ARG A 190 -20.60 -11.39 3.44
C ARG A 190 -19.16 -11.70 3.01
N TYR A 191 -18.20 -10.84 3.34
CA TYR A 191 -16.80 -11.08 3.01
C TYR A 191 -16.27 -12.32 3.76
N LEU A 192 -16.54 -12.43 5.06
CA LEU A 192 -16.09 -13.52 5.91
C LEU A 192 -16.63 -14.88 5.45
N PHE A 193 -17.93 -14.98 5.22
CA PHE A 193 -18.57 -16.25 4.88
C PHE A 193 -18.32 -16.67 3.42
N ILE A 194 -18.26 -15.74 2.46
CA ILE A 194 -17.96 -16.11 1.07
C ILE A 194 -16.48 -16.50 0.91
N ASN A 195 -15.55 -15.67 1.37
CA ASN A 195 -14.12 -15.97 1.21
C ASN A 195 -13.67 -17.10 2.13
N GLY A 196 -14.29 -17.25 3.31
CA GLY A 196 -14.01 -18.35 4.22
C GLY A 196 -14.39 -19.72 3.66
N LEU A 197 -15.51 -19.81 2.91
CA LEU A 197 -15.97 -21.07 2.32
C LEU A 197 -15.29 -21.42 0.99
N ALA A 198 -14.63 -20.46 0.33
CA ALA A 198 -14.00 -20.71 -0.97
C ALA A 198 -12.99 -21.87 -0.93
N ALA A 199 -12.04 -21.85 0.01
CA ALA A 199 -11.04 -22.92 0.13
C ALA A 199 -11.66 -24.27 0.52
N LEU A 200 -12.69 -24.26 1.38
CA LEU A 200 -13.42 -25.45 1.78
C LEU A 200 -14.11 -26.11 0.58
N THR A 201 -14.86 -25.34 -0.22
CA THR A 201 -15.58 -25.88 -1.38
C THR A 201 -14.62 -26.45 -2.44
N SER A 202 -13.45 -25.83 -2.65
CA SER A 202 -12.40 -26.40 -3.51
C SER A 202 -11.84 -27.72 -2.95
N PHE A 203 -11.64 -27.82 -1.63
CA PHE A 203 -11.20 -29.05 -1.00
C PHE A 203 -12.25 -30.15 -1.11
N MET A 204 -13.52 -29.86 -0.81
CA MET A 204 -14.62 -30.81 -0.97
C MET A 204 -14.73 -31.34 -2.39
N ALA A 205 -14.61 -30.46 -3.40
CA ALA A 205 -14.61 -30.87 -4.80
C ALA A 205 -13.41 -31.79 -5.15
N ARG A 206 -12.22 -31.51 -4.61
CA ARG A 206 -11.02 -32.33 -4.82
C ARG A 206 -11.15 -33.72 -4.20
N GLU A 207 -11.69 -33.80 -2.99
CA GLU A 207 -11.85 -35.05 -2.24
C GLU A 207 -13.16 -35.80 -2.59
N GLY A 208 -14.03 -35.21 -3.41
CA GLY A 208 -15.34 -35.80 -3.76
C GLY A 208 -16.36 -35.80 -2.62
N ILE A 209 -16.17 -34.94 -1.62
CA ILE A 209 -17.04 -34.83 -0.44
C ILE A 209 -18.28 -34.00 -0.78
N ARG A 210 -19.47 -34.55 -0.52
CA ARG A 210 -20.75 -33.89 -0.79
C ARG A 210 -21.41 -33.32 0.45
N ASP A 211 -21.15 -33.93 1.61
CA ASP A 211 -21.69 -33.47 2.88
C ASP A 211 -20.84 -32.30 3.44
N PRO A 212 -21.43 -31.13 3.72
CA PRO A 212 -20.68 -29.99 4.21
C PRO A 212 -20.01 -30.21 5.57
N GLU A 213 -20.67 -30.92 6.50
CA GLU A 213 -20.14 -31.16 7.84
C GLU A 213 -18.92 -32.10 7.79
N GLU A 214 -19.01 -33.16 6.98
CA GLU A 214 -17.87 -34.02 6.65
C GLU A 214 -16.75 -33.20 6.01
N GLY A 215 -17.09 -32.28 5.09
CA GLY A 215 -16.15 -31.38 4.44
C GLY A 215 -15.39 -30.51 5.43
N PHE A 216 -16.08 -29.89 6.39
CA PHE A 216 -15.46 -29.05 7.43
C PHE A 216 -14.50 -29.86 8.31
N GLU A 217 -14.93 -31.04 8.76
CA GLU A 217 -14.09 -31.90 9.60
C GLU A 217 -12.86 -32.42 8.87
N ALA A 218 -13.04 -32.93 7.64
CA ALA A 218 -11.95 -33.40 6.79
C ALA A 218 -10.96 -32.28 6.49
N PHE A 219 -11.44 -31.07 6.17
CA PHE A 219 -10.60 -29.91 5.91
C PHE A 219 -9.80 -29.50 7.15
N LYS A 220 -10.45 -29.42 8.32
CA LYS A 220 -9.79 -29.09 9.59
C LYS A 220 -8.68 -30.09 9.92
N ASN A 221 -8.94 -31.38 9.74
CA ASN A 221 -7.98 -32.44 10.03
C ASN A 221 -6.80 -32.41 9.04
N ALA A 222 -7.06 -32.25 7.75
CA ALA A 222 -6.02 -32.13 6.72
C ALA A 222 -5.15 -30.87 6.93
N ALA A 223 -5.75 -29.72 7.25
CA ALA A 223 -5.03 -28.49 7.55
C ALA A 223 -4.17 -28.64 8.80
N ARG A 224 -4.69 -29.29 9.85
CA ARG A 224 -3.93 -29.58 11.08
C ARG A 224 -2.73 -30.47 10.80
N TYR A 225 -2.91 -31.54 10.04
CA TYR A 225 -1.83 -32.45 9.64
C TYR A 225 -0.75 -31.71 8.85
N PHE A 226 -1.14 -30.93 7.82
CA PHE A 226 -0.22 -30.15 7.01
C PHE A 226 0.64 -29.18 7.82
N HIS A 227 0.03 -28.42 8.72
CA HIS A 227 0.75 -27.44 9.53
C HIS A 227 1.60 -28.09 10.62
N ASN A 228 1.12 -29.18 11.24
CA ASN A 228 1.91 -29.88 12.25
C ASN A 228 3.10 -30.63 11.64
N MET A 229 2.99 -31.19 10.43
CA MET A 229 4.16 -31.74 9.72
C MET A 229 5.22 -30.67 9.40
N GLN A 230 4.80 -29.42 9.14
CA GLN A 230 5.74 -28.32 8.95
C GLN A 230 6.30 -27.76 10.26
N SER A 231 5.66 -28.06 11.40
CA SER A 231 6.14 -27.68 12.73
C SER A 231 7.53 -28.24 13.02
N ASP A 232 7.88 -29.39 12.46
CA ASP A 232 9.20 -30.00 12.61
C ASP A 232 10.33 -29.12 12.00
N TYR A 233 9.98 -28.21 11.07
CA TYR A 233 10.92 -27.31 10.41
C TYR A 233 10.83 -25.85 10.88
N ASN A 234 9.67 -25.39 11.36
CA ASN A 234 9.44 -23.98 11.72
C ASN A 234 9.03 -23.77 13.19
N GLY A 235 8.83 -24.84 13.97
CA GLY A 235 8.47 -24.81 15.39
C GLY A 235 7.05 -24.35 15.69
N LYS A 236 6.14 -24.30 14.71
CA LYS A 236 4.78 -23.76 14.87
C LYS A 236 3.70 -24.82 14.59
N SER A 237 2.82 -25.02 15.56
CA SER A 237 1.63 -25.86 15.40
C SER A 237 0.56 -25.19 14.52
N PHE A 238 -0.42 -25.97 14.06
CA PHE A 238 -1.65 -25.46 13.44
C PHE A 238 -2.29 -24.33 14.27
N THR A 239 -2.38 -24.52 15.59
CA THR A 239 -2.99 -23.53 16.49
C THR A 239 -2.20 -22.24 16.51
N ASP A 240 -0.86 -22.32 16.61
CA ASP A 240 0.01 -21.14 16.61
C ASP A 240 -0.12 -20.36 15.30
N TYR A 241 -0.12 -21.07 14.16
CA TYR A 241 -0.29 -20.46 12.85
C TYR A 241 -1.60 -19.68 12.75
N VAL A 242 -2.72 -20.29 13.16
CA VAL A 242 -4.05 -19.67 13.09
C VAL A 242 -4.13 -18.46 14.03
N LEU A 243 -3.66 -18.60 15.28
CA LEU A 243 -3.68 -17.51 16.26
C LEU A 243 -2.79 -16.33 15.85
N GLU A 244 -1.59 -16.59 15.33
CA GLU A 244 -0.71 -15.52 14.80
C GLU A 244 -1.36 -14.75 13.66
N LYS A 245 -2.03 -15.47 12.73
CA LYS A 245 -2.76 -14.84 11.62
C LYS A 245 -3.95 -14.04 12.13
N ALA A 246 -4.74 -14.58 13.06
CA ALA A 246 -5.88 -13.88 13.66
C ALA A 246 -5.43 -12.62 14.41
N ALA A 247 -4.35 -12.69 15.18
CA ALA A 247 -3.74 -11.57 15.87
C ALA A 247 -3.26 -10.47 14.91
N ALA A 248 -2.59 -10.85 13.82
CA ALA A 248 -2.15 -9.91 12.79
C ALA A 248 -3.35 -9.22 12.12
N LYS A 249 -4.45 -9.96 11.89
CA LYS A 249 -5.70 -9.42 11.36
C LYS A 249 -6.41 -8.50 12.34
N ALA A 250 -6.46 -8.83 13.63
CA ALA A 250 -7.04 -7.96 14.64
C ALA A 250 -6.32 -6.59 14.73
N ARG A 251 -4.98 -6.59 14.64
CA ARG A 251 -4.20 -5.35 14.50
C ARG A 251 -4.55 -4.58 13.22
N GLN A 252 -4.77 -5.28 12.11
CA GLN A 252 -5.20 -4.67 10.85
C GLN A 252 -6.60 -4.05 10.95
N PHE A 253 -7.51 -4.68 11.69
CA PHE A 253 -8.89 -4.25 11.86
C PHE A 253 -9.09 -3.27 13.02
N ASN A 254 -8.03 -2.96 13.76
CA ASN A 254 -8.06 -2.11 14.95
C ASN A 254 -9.04 -2.62 16.01
N VAL A 255 -9.02 -3.93 16.26
CA VAL A 255 -9.81 -4.60 17.31
C VAL A 255 -8.89 -5.30 18.29
N ALA A 256 -9.31 -5.39 19.56
CA ALA A 256 -8.61 -6.17 20.56
C ALA A 256 -8.67 -7.66 20.22
N PHE A 257 -7.56 -8.37 20.43
CA PHE A 257 -7.51 -9.83 20.30
C PHE A 257 -7.05 -10.43 21.65
N PRO A 258 -7.85 -11.30 22.28
CA PRO A 258 -7.51 -11.91 23.56
C PRO A 258 -6.15 -12.63 23.54
N GLY A 259 -5.39 -12.54 24.64
CA GLY A 259 -4.15 -13.29 24.86
C GLY A 259 -2.89 -12.77 24.14
N VAL A 260 -3.00 -11.83 23.20
CA VAL A 260 -1.84 -11.29 22.47
C VAL A 260 -1.29 -10.02 23.11
N GLY A 261 -2.14 -9.21 23.75
CA GLY A 261 -1.72 -7.96 24.40
C GLY A 261 -0.71 -8.16 25.52
N GLU A 262 -0.89 -9.20 26.34
CA GLU A 262 -0.04 -9.48 27.50
C GLU A 262 1.26 -10.17 27.09
N ALA A 263 1.19 -11.27 26.32
CA ALA A 263 2.38 -12.03 25.90
C ALA A 263 3.33 -11.22 24.99
N VAL A 264 2.80 -10.33 24.15
CA VAL A 264 3.64 -9.44 23.30
C VAL A 264 4.28 -8.33 24.14
N ASN A 265 3.55 -7.74 25.09
CA ASN A 265 4.13 -6.77 26.02
C ASN A 265 5.21 -7.39 26.90
N GLU A 266 5.04 -8.65 27.30
CA GLU A 266 6.01 -9.37 28.10
C GLU A 266 7.27 -9.71 27.31
N LYS A 267 7.13 -10.18 26.06
CA LYS A 267 8.27 -10.36 25.14
C LYS A 267 8.98 -9.05 24.80
N ILE A 268 8.25 -7.94 24.64
CA ILE A 268 8.84 -6.60 24.45
C ILE A 268 9.59 -6.15 25.71
N LYS A 269 9.04 -6.38 26.90
CA LYS A 269 9.73 -6.10 28.18
C LYS A 269 11.00 -6.94 28.34
N GLN A 270 10.93 -8.23 28.02
CA GLN A 270 12.09 -9.14 28.07
C GLN A 270 13.17 -8.74 27.07
N ALA A 271 12.81 -8.45 25.82
CA ALA A 271 13.76 -8.00 24.79
C ALA A 271 14.40 -6.65 25.13
N LYS A 272 13.63 -5.70 25.71
CA LYS A 272 14.19 -4.44 26.22
C LYS A 272 15.13 -4.66 27.41
N ALA A 273 14.81 -5.59 28.30
CA ALA A 273 15.65 -5.93 29.45
C ALA A 273 16.94 -6.66 29.04
N GLU A 274 16.91 -7.49 28.00
CA GLU A 274 18.10 -8.12 27.40
C GLU A 274 18.96 -7.12 26.65
N ALA A 275 18.37 -6.23 25.86
CA ALA A 275 19.09 -5.15 25.18
C ALA A 275 19.78 -4.22 26.19
N TYR A 276 19.11 -3.92 27.32
CA TYR A 276 19.70 -3.14 28.41
C TYR A 276 20.85 -3.86 29.11
N ARG A 277 20.75 -5.19 29.31
CA ARG A 277 21.85 -6.00 29.86
C ARG A 277 23.05 -6.05 28.91
N LYS A 278 22.83 -6.29 27.62
CA LYS A 278 23.90 -6.27 26.60
C LYS A 278 24.57 -4.90 26.46
N ALA A 279 23.82 -3.81 26.59
CA ALA A 279 24.38 -2.45 26.58
C ALA A 279 25.17 -2.11 27.86
N ARG A 280 24.89 -2.78 28.98
CA ARG A 280 25.62 -2.63 30.24
C ARG A 280 26.89 -3.48 30.30
N ASP A 281 26.90 -4.63 29.64
CA ASP A 281 28.00 -5.60 29.69
C ASP A 281 29.08 -5.38 28.61
N GLY A 282 28.92 -4.39 27.73
CA GLY A 282 29.99 -3.78 26.92
C GLY A 282 30.77 -4.71 25.98
N ASP A 283 30.44 -4.67 24.69
CA ASP A 283 31.40 -4.80 23.58
C ASP A 283 31.66 -3.40 23.00
#